data_AF-A0A5R2MSH8-F1
#
_entry.id   AF-A0A5R2MSH8-F1
#
_cell.length_a   1.000
_cell.length_b   1.000
_cell.length_c   1.000
_cell.angle_alpha   90.00
_cell.angle_beta   90.00
_cell.angle_gamma   90.00
#
_symmetry.space_group_name_H-M   'P 1'
#
loop_
_entity.id
_entity.type
_entity.pdbx_description
1 polymer ?
#
loop_
_entity_poly.entity_id
_entity_poly.type
_entity_poly.pdbx_seq_one_letter_code
_entity_poly.pdbx_strand_id
1 'polypeptide(L)'
;KLLAAASETGIPLSSYCSVARGEVFKHPIFADIGVTYGKSAAQVVLRWILQKGLPINTMSTKPDNIRANFDVMDFTLSSIDMGRIDAMGAVGYRV
;
A
#
# COMPACT_ATOMS: atom_id res chain seq x y z
N LYS A 1 15.56 -3.02 4.83
CA LYS A 1 16.88 -2.36 5.09
C LYS A 1 16.70 -0.86 5.32
N LEU A 2 16.20 -0.08 4.36
CA LEU A 2 15.99 1.37 4.55
C LEU A 2 14.96 1.71 5.65
N LEU A 3 13.82 1.01 5.70
CA LEU A 3 12.79 1.21 6.73
C LEU A 3 13.32 0.99 8.16
N ALA A 4 14.11 -0.07 8.36
CA ALA A 4 14.72 -0.38 9.65
C ALA A 4 15.72 0.71 10.07
N ALA A 5 16.61 1.12 9.15
CA ALA A 5 17.57 2.19 9.41
C ALA A 5 16.91 3.56 9.70
N ALA A 6 15.81 3.88 9.01
CA ALA A 6 15.03 5.09 9.27
C ALA A 6 14.42 5.07 10.68
N SER A 7 13.90 3.92 11.11
CA SER A 7 13.37 3.74 12.47
C SER A 7 14.46 3.85 13.54
N GLU A 8 15.66 3.31 13.30
CA GLU A 8 16.79 3.39 14.23
C GLU A 8 17.35 4.81 14.37
N THR A 9 17.32 5.59 13.28
CA THR A 9 17.86 6.97 13.25
C THR A 9 16.83 8.04 13.62
N GLY A 10 15.57 7.66 13.83
CA GLY A 10 14.48 8.60 14.11
C GLY A 10 14.11 9.50 12.93
N ILE A 11 14.56 9.14 11.71
CA ILE A 11 14.26 9.91 10.49
C ILE A 11 12.93 9.40 9.92
N PRO A 12 11.88 10.23 9.81
CA PRO A 12 10.61 9.79 9.24
C PRO A 12 10.79 9.49 7.75
N LEU A 13 10.54 8.23 7.38
CA LEU A 13 10.52 7.80 5.98
C LEU A 13 9.13 8.02 5.40
N SER A 14 9.06 8.64 4.22
CA SER A 14 7.81 8.79 3.48
C SER A 14 7.79 7.91 2.25
N SER A 15 6.64 7.31 1.95
CA SER A 15 6.47 6.60 0.68
C SER A 15 6.36 7.62 -0.46
N TYR A 16 6.93 7.28 -1.63
CA TYR A 16 6.82 8.07 -2.84
C TYR A 16 6.23 7.22 -3.97
N CYS A 17 5.18 7.73 -4.63
CA CYS A 17 4.40 7.00 -5.63
C CYS A 17 3.73 5.74 -5.05
N SER A 18 2.96 5.88 -3.97
CA SER A 18 2.33 4.78 -3.22
C SER A 18 1.42 3.83 -4.03
N VAL A 19 1.01 4.19 -5.25
CA VAL A 19 0.21 3.34 -6.16
C VAL A 19 1.06 2.80 -7.33
N ALA A 20 2.39 2.92 -7.25
CA ALA A 20 3.36 2.57 -8.30
C ALA A 20 2.93 3.03 -9.71
N ARG A 21 2.36 4.25 -9.83
CA ARG A 21 1.79 4.78 -11.08
C ARG A 21 0.74 3.87 -11.76
N GLY A 22 0.00 3.08 -10.99
CA GLY A 22 -1.01 2.17 -11.50
C GLY A 22 -0.49 0.78 -11.87
N GLU A 23 0.80 0.50 -11.70
CA GLU A 23 1.34 -0.86 -11.86
C GLU A 23 0.72 -1.85 -10.86
N VAL A 24 0.24 -1.35 -9.71
CA VAL A 24 -0.52 -2.11 -8.71
C VAL A 24 -1.70 -2.86 -9.33
N PHE A 25 -2.37 -2.27 -10.33
CA PHE A 25 -3.52 -2.90 -10.97
C PHE A 25 -3.16 -4.09 -11.87
N LYS A 26 -1.89 -4.25 -12.24
CA LYS A 26 -1.43 -5.37 -13.07
C LYS A 26 -1.16 -6.64 -12.26
N HIS A 27 -1.14 -6.54 -10.93
CA HIS A 27 -0.85 -7.68 -10.07
C HIS A 27 -2.14 -8.25 -9.49
N PRO A 28 -2.50 -9.51 -9.83
CA PRO A 28 -3.78 -10.11 -9.42
C PRO A 28 -3.91 -10.23 -7.91
N ILE A 29 -2.80 -10.38 -7.19
CA ILE A 29 -2.78 -10.49 -5.72
C ILE A 29 -3.44 -9.32 -4.99
N PHE A 30 -3.30 -8.08 -5.48
CA PHE A 30 -3.94 -6.92 -4.87
C PHE A 30 -5.45 -6.90 -5.15
N ALA A 31 -5.86 -7.40 -6.32
CA ALA A 31 -7.27 -7.58 -6.63
C ALA A 31 -7.88 -8.70 -5.79
N ASP A 32 -7.19 -9.84 -5.64
CA ASP A 32 -7.63 -11.00 -4.86
C ASP A 32 -7.81 -10.65 -3.37
N ILE A 33 -6.82 -9.95 -2.81
CA ILE A 33 -6.91 -9.42 -1.44
C ILE A 33 -8.06 -8.41 -1.39
N GLY A 34 -8.15 -7.51 -2.37
CA GLY A 34 -9.22 -6.51 -2.46
C GLY A 34 -10.63 -7.11 -2.42
N VAL A 35 -10.87 -8.21 -3.14
CA VAL A 35 -12.15 -8.93 -3.14
C VAL A 35 -12.54 -9.38 -1.74
N THR A 36 -11.58 -9.85 -0.94
CA THR A 36 -11.83 -10.33 0.44
C THR A 36 -12.32 -9.19 1.34
N TYR A 37 -11.83 -7.98 1.13
CA TYR A 37 -12.18 -6.81 1.94
C TYR A 37 -13.23 -5.90 1.29
N GLY A 38 -13.72 -6.23 0.08
CA GLY A 38 -14.60 -5.35 -0.69
C GLY A 38 -13.95 -4.04 -1.12
N LYS A 39 -12.61 -4.04 -1.28
CA LYS A 39 -11.79 -2.86 -1.57
C LYS A 39 -11.07 -3.00 -2.91
N SER A 40 -10.72 -1.87 -3.51
CA SER A 40 -9.91 -1.85 -4.74
C SER A 40 -8.45 -2.22 -4.47
N ALA A 41 -7.75 -2.69 -5.50
CA ALA A 41 -6.31 -2.98 -5.42
C ALA A 41 -5.48 -1.77 -4.94
N ALA A 42 -5.86 -0.55 -5.34
CA ALA A 42 -5.22 0.67 -4.87
C ALA A 42 -5.41 0.87 -3.35
N GLN A 43 -6.63 0.68 -2.84
CA GLN A 43 -6.92 0.78 -1.41
C GLN A 43 -6.13 -0.24 -0.59
N VAL A 44 -5.98 -1.46 -1.09
CA VAL A 44 -5.18 -2.52 -0.45
C VAL A 44 -3.72 -2.08 -0.31
N VAL A 45 -3.11 -1.54 -1.36
CA VAL A 45 -1.72 -1.07 -1.30
C VAL A 45 -1.55 0.11 -0.36
N LEU A 46 -2.47 1.08 -0.41
CA LEU A 46 -2.42 2.22 0.50
C LEU A 46 -2.56 1.79 1.96
N ARG A 47 -3.45 0.84 2.24
CA ARG A 47 -3.59 0.27 3.58
C ARG A 47 -2.34 -0.46 4.03
N TRP A 48 -1.72 -1.24 3.15
CA TRP A 48 -0.47 -1.95 3.43
C TRP A 48 0.66 -0.99 3.81
N ILE A 49 0.85 0.11 3.06
CA ILE A 49 1.86 1.15 3.38
C ILE A 49 1.54 1.81 4.72
N LEU A 50 0.27 2.15 4.95
CA LEU A 50 -0.17 2.80 6.18
C LEU A 50 0.05 1.91 7.42
N GLN A 51 -0.24 0.61 7.32
CA GLN A 51 -0.02 -0.34 8.41
C GLN A 51 1.46 -0.61 8.71
N LYS A 52 2.36 -0.33 7.76
CA LYS A 52 3.81 -0.33 8.01
C LYS A 52 4.30 0.87 8.80
N GLY A 53 3.41 1.81 9.14
CA GLY A 53 3.76 3.05 9.82
C GLY A 53 4.38 4.09 8.88
N LEU A 54 4.18 3.94 7.57
CA LEU A 54 4.66 4.89 6.57
C LEU A 54 3.53 5.84 6.15
N PRO A 55 3.81 7.15 6.03
CA PRO A 55 2.86 8.07 5.44
C PRO A 55 2.70 7.77 3.94
N ILE A 56 1.44 7.81 3.50
CA ILE A 56 1.05 7.58 2.10
C ILE A 56 1.02 8.88 1.33
N ASN A 57 1.48 8.87 0.07
CA ASN A 57 1.31 9.98 -0.85
C ASN A 57 0.59 9.53 -2.12
N THR A 58 -0.64 10.03 -2.30
CA THR A 58 -1.43 9.74 -3.49
C THR A 58 -1.83 11.02 -4.18
N MET A 59 -1.64 11.05 -5.49
CA MET A 59 -2.16 12.11 -6.34
C MET A 59 -3.23 11.51 -7.25
N SER A 60 -4.40 12.17 -7.32
CA SER A 60 -5.41 11.84 -8.32
C SER A 60 -6.16 13.09 -8.72
N THR A 61 -6.59 13.15 -9.98
CA THR A 61 -7.44 14.21 -10.52
C THR A 61 -8.91 13.81 -10.55
N LYS A 62 -9.23 12.54 -10.30
CA LYS A 62 -10.60 12.00 -10.32
C LYS A 62 -11.21 12.03 -8.91
N PRO A 63 -12.36 12.69 -8.68
CA PRO A 63 -12.99 12.77 -7.38
C PRO A 63 -13.27 11.41 -6.72
N ASP A 64 -13.71 10.42 -7.51
CA ASP A 64 -14.01 9.08 -6.98
C ASP A 64 -12.75 8.37 -6.45
N ASN A 65 -11.61 8.54 -7.13
CA ASN A 65 -10.34 8.00 -6.68
C ASN A 65 -9.84 8.71 -5.42
N ILE A 66 -10.04 10.03 -5.32
CA ILE A 66 -9.71 10.78 -4.11
C ILE A 66 -10.50 10.20 -2.94
N ARG A 67 -11.82 10.03 -3.09
CA ARG A 67 -12.67 9.42 -2.06
C ARG A 67 -12.19 8.01 -1.68
N ALA A 68 -11.90 7.16 -2.67
CA ALA A 68 -11.38 5.81 -2.42
C ALA A 68 -10.03 5.82 -1.68
N ASN A 69 -9.14 6.76 -1.99
CA ASN A 69 -7.85 6.89 -1.32
C ASN A 69 -7.98 7.30 0.16
N PHE A 70 -9.03 8.04 0.52
CA PHE A 70 -9.34 8.35 1.92
C PHE A 70 -10.00 7.17 2.65
N ASP A 71 -10.78 6.37 1.93
CA ASP A 71 -11.50 5.18 2.43
C ASP A 71 -10.57 3.95 2.59
N VAL A 72 -9.38 4.19 3.13
CA VAL A 72 -8.35 3.17 3.47
C VAL A 72 -8.11 3.07 4.98
N MET A 73 -8.81 3.90 5.75
CA MET A 73 -8.72 3.91 7.22
C MET A 73 -9.74 2.98 7.88
N ASP A 74 -10.74 2.52 7.12
CA ASP A 74 -11.92 1.80 7.60
C ASP A 74 -11.76 0.27 7.64
N PHE A 75 -10.66 -0.27 7.11
CA PHE A 75 -10.37 -1.70 7.14
C PHE A 75 -8.92 -1.97 7.58
N THR A 76 -8.60 -3.22 7.89
CA THR A 76 -7.27 -3.65 8.37
C THR A 76 -6.90 -4.94 7.67
N LEU A 77 -5.72 -4.99 7.02
CA LEU A 77 -5.24 -6.23 6.42
C LEU A 77 -4.77 -7.18 7.52
N SER A 78 -5.06 -8.47 7.33
CA SER A 78 -4.56 -9.54 8.18
C SER A 78 -3.03 -9.66 8.10
N SER A 79 -2.39 -10.24 9.13
CA SER A 79 -0.96 -10.53 9.11
C SER A 79 -0.56 -11.45 7.94
N ILE A 80 -1.46 -12.35 7.54
CA ILE A 80 -1.28 -13.25 6.39
C ILE A 80 -1.22 -12.44 5.09
N ASP A 81 -2.17 -11.53 4.88
CA ASP A 81 -2.21 -10.71 3.66
C ASP A 81 -1.04 -9.71 3.60
N MET A 82 -0.67 -9.13 4.74
CA MET A 82 0.53 -8.30 4.86
C MET A 82 1.78 -9.08 4.44
N GLY A 83 1.93 -10.33 4.92
CA GLY A 83 3.05 -11.20 4.57
C GLY A 83 3.08 -11.59 3.09
N ARG A 84 1.90 -11.81 2.48
CA ARG A 84 1.78 -12.09 1.04
C ARG A 84 2.27 -10.92 0.18
N ILE A 85 1.94 -9.69 0.56
CA ILE A 85 2.41 -8.48 -0.14
C ILE A 85 3.90 -8.26 0.11
N ASP A 86 4.39 -8.47 1.34
CA ASP A 86 5.80 -8.32 1.67
C ASP A 86 6.72 -9.28 0.90
N ALA A 87 6.24 -10.50 0.64
CA ALA A 87 6.96 -11.47 -0.17
C ALA A 87 7.20 -10.98 -1.62
N MET A 88 6.37 -10.09 -2.16
CA MET A 88 6.60 -9.49 -3.48
C MET A 88 7.81 -8.55 -3.48
N GLY A 89 8.00 -7.76 -2.42
CA GLY A 89 9.14 -6.83 -2.35
C GLY A 89 10.50 -7.53 -2.41
N ALA A 90 10.58 -8.80 -2.02
CA ALA A 90 11.79 -9.61 -2.13
C ALA A 90 12.19 -9.94 -3.59
N VAL A 91 11.25 -9.87 -4.53
CA VAL A 91 11.45 -10.21 -5.96
C VAL A 91 11.89 -8.98 -6.79
N GLY A 92 12.24 -7.87 -6.13
CA GLY A 92 12.71 -6.65 -6.79
C GLY A 92 11.60 -5.73 -7.29
N TYR A 93 10.34 -6.01 -6.94
CA TYR A 93 9.22 -5.11 -7.21
C TYR A 93 9.32 -3.85 -6.34
N ARG A 94 9.23 -2.68 -6.98
CA ARG A 94 9.17 -1.38 -6.30
C ARG A 94 7.72 -0.94 -6.22
N VAL A 95 7.01 -1.46 -5.22
CA VAL A 95 5.72 -0.93 -4.76
C VAL A 95 5.96 -0.13 -3.49
#